data_AF-W2P3S0-F1
#
_entry.id   AF-W2P3S0-F1
#
_cell.length_a   1.000
_cell.length_b   1.000
_cell.length_c   1.000
_cell.angle_alpha   90.00
_cell.angle_beta   90.00
_cell.angle_gamma   90.00
#
_symmetry.space_group_name_H-M   'P 1'
#
loop_
_entity.id
_entity.type
_entity.pdbx_description
1 polymer ?
#
loop_
_entity_poly.entity_id
_entity_poly.type
_entity_poly.pdbx_seq_one_letter_code
_entity_poly.pdbx_strand_id
1 'polypeptide(L)'
;MPYTATNHRIHCYLSYRGFKWEPDIVSNVLPKHVVCQYCYLKLQESNVMHQHRRYCAENSQALKNQETRRCTDNIEGNWVCVLCGETFPKSGTYWSHVFRGCNKKRKAD
;
A
#
# COMPACT_ATOMS: atom_id res chain seq x y z
N MET A 1 0.50 30.79 24.87
CA MET A 1 0.96 30.15 23.61
C MET A 1 2.37 29.62 23.82
N PRO A 2 2.60 28.29 23.84
CA PRO A 2 3.87 27.72 24.28
C PRO A 2 4.82 27.51 23.10
N TYR A 3 5.38 28.60 22.55
CA TYR A 3 6.57 28.53 21.69
C TYR A 3 7.37 29.84 21.83
N THR A 4 7.95 30.06 23.01
CA THR A 4 8.83 31.21 23.30
C THR A 4 10.29 30.79 23.48
N ALA A 5 10.70 29.66 22.90
CA ALA A 5 12.10 29.26 22.85
C ALA A 5 12.52 29.12 21.38
N THR A 6 13.12 30.18 20.83
CA THR A 6 13.90 30.08 19.60
C THR A 6 15.09 29.15 19.87
N ASN A 7 15.04 27.95 19.29
CA ASN A 7 16.12 26.97 19.37
C ASN A 7 17.29 27.45 18.50
N HIS A 8 18.11 28.36 19.04
CA HIS A 8 19.35 28.77 18.40
C HIS A 8 20.35 27.61 18.52
N ARG A 9 20.32 26.66 17.58
CA ARG A 9 21.41 25.71 17.41
C ARG A 9 22.63 26.52 16.96
N ILE A 10 23.50 26.83 17.91
CA ILE A 10 24.79 27.48 17.67
C ILE A 10 25.65 26.50 16.85
N HIS A 11 25.63 26.65 15.52
CA HIS A 11 26.59 26.01 14.61
C HIS A 11 27.90 26.82 14.63
N CYS A 12 28.58 26.86 15.79
CA CYS A 12 29.94 27.37 15.87
C CYS A 12 30.90 26.24 15.51
N TYR A 13 31.36 26.20 14.25
CA TYR A 13 32.43 25.30 13.85
C TYR A 13 33.78 25.89 14.27
N LEU A 14 34.37 25.34 15.33
CA LEU A 14 35.77 25.61 15.68
C LEU A 14 36.66 24.85 14.70
N SER A 15 37.52 25.56 13.97
CA SER A 15 38.52 24.96 13.09
C SER A 15 39.91 25.28 13.62
N TYR A 16 40.74 24.25 13.77
CA TYR A 16 42.14 24.36 14.15
C TYR A 16 43.01 23.64 13.12
N ARG A 17 44.25 24.12 12.97
CA ARG A 17 45.17 23.63 11.94
C ARG A 17 45.53 22.17 12.21
N GLY A 18 45.11 21.26 11.32
CA GLY A 18 45.30 19.80 11.47
C GLY A 18 44.02 19.02 11.78
N PHE A 19 42.90 19.70 12.03
CA PHE A 19 41.62 19.02 12.22
C PHE A 19 41.05 18.55 10.87
N LYS A 20 40.97 17.23 10.67
CA LYS A 20 40.13 16.65 9.61
C LYS A 20 38.72 16.51 10.18
N TRP A 21 37.81 17.34 9.68
CA TRP A 21 36.40 17.21 10.00
C TRP A 21 35.88 15.90 9.39
N GLU A 22 35.74 14.85 10.19
CA GLU A 22 34.88 13.74 9.81
C GLU A 22 33.45 14.12 10.21
N PRO A 23 32.51 14.19 9.27
CA PRO A 23 31.13 14.44 9.61
C PRO A 23 30.66 13.31 10.52
N ASP A 24 30.52 13.61 11.80
CA ASP A 24 29.89 12.73 12.76
C ASP A 24 28.48 12.49 12.22
N ILE A 25 28.22 11.28 11.73
CA ILE A 25 26.92 10.85 11.23
C ILE A 25 26.03 10.67 12.45
N VAL A 26 25.78 11.75 13.18
CA VAL A 26 24.62 11.86 14.05
C VAL A 26 23.43 12.05 13.12
N SER A 27 23.11 10.97 12.40
CA SER A 27 21.85 10.78 11.70
C SER A 27 20.77 10.67 12.75
N ASN A 28 20.45 11.80 13.38
CA ASN A 28 19.23 12.00 14.13
C ASN A 28 18.04 12.20 13.17
N VAL A 29 18.13 11.61 11.98
CA VAL A 29 17.02 11.47 11.07
C VAL A 29 16.25 10.27 11.59
N LEU A 30 15.26 10.53 12.44
CA LEU A 30 14.22 9.55 12.73
C LEU A 30 13.86 8.86 11.41
N PRO A 31 13.74 7.53 11.39
CA PRO A 31 13.35 6.80 10.19
C PRO A 31 12.18 7.51 9.49
N LYS A 32 12.09 7.46 8.17
CA LYS A 32 10.95 8.10 7.51
C LYS A 32 9.68 7.35 7.88
N HIS A 33 8.82 7.97 8.69
CA HIS A 33 7.51 7.42 9.05
C HIS A 33 6.43 8.16 8.28
N VAL A 34 5.40 7.42 7.87
CA VAL A 34 4.14 7.99 7.40
C VAL A 34 3.14 7.92 8.54
N VAL A 35 2.32 8.95 8.70
CA VAL A 35 1.31 9.06 9.75
C VAL A 35 -0.09 8.88 9.15
N CYS A 36 -0.95 8.12 9.81
CA CYS A 36 -2.35 8.00 9.42
C CYS A 36 -3.10 9.31 9.73
N GLN A 37 -3.90 9.80 8.78
CA GLN A 37 -4.67 11.05 8.95
C GLN A 37 -5.92 10.89 9.81
N TYR A 38 -6.30 9.65 10.14
CA TYR A 38 -7.48 9.33 10.94
C TYR A 38 -7.06 9.04 12.38
N CYS A 39 -6.33 7.94 12.61
CA CYS A 39 -5.94 7.49 13.96
C CYS A 39 -4.49 7.83 14.39
N TYR A 40 -3.76 8.62 13.61
CA TYR A 40 -2.37 9.04 13.91
C TYR A 40 -1.32 7.94 14.10
N LEU A 41 -1.66 6.69 13.76
CA LEU A 41 -0.71 5.58 13.76
C LEU A 41 0.48 5.90 12.83
N LYS A 42 1.69 5.63 13.31
CA LYS A 42 2.93 5.82 12.55
C LYS A 42 3.43 4.48 12.02
N LEU A 43 3.65 4.41 10.72
CA LEU A 43 4.21 3.22 10.05
C LEU A 43 5.41 3.63 9.20
N GLN A 44 6.39 2.74 9.09
CA GLN A 44 7.58 2.97 8.26
C GLN A 44 7.24 2.88 6.77
N GLU A 45 6.44 1.86 6.41
CA GLU A 45 6.15 1.55 5.02
C GLU A 45 4.92 2.29 4.50
N SER A 46 5.08 2.97 3.37
CA SER A 46 4.00 3.68 2.68
C SER A 46 2.88 2.72 2.25
N ASN A 47 3.22 1.56 1.69
CA ASN A 47 2.24 0.57 1.22
C ASN A 47 1.32 0.08 2.34
N VAL A 48 1.90 -0.23 3.50
CA VAL A 48 1.14 -0.63 4.70
C VAL A 48 0.27 0.53 5.17
N MET A 49 0.77 1.77 5.11
CA MET A 49 -0.02 2.96 5.44
C MET A 49 -1.20 3.17 4.48
N HIS A 50 -1.03 2.97 3.18
CA HIS A 50 -2.12 3.06 2.19
C HIS A 50 -3.22 2.04 2.49
N GLN A 51 -2.85 0.79 2.77
CA GLN A 51 -3.80 -0.25 3.14
C GLN A 51 -4.50 0.07 4.47
N HIS A 52 -3.73 0.50 5.47
CA HIS A 52 -4.26 0.90 6.77
C HIS A 52 -5.28 2.03 6.64
N ARG A 53 -4.97 3.13 5.93
CA ARG A 53 -5.90 4.27 5.75
C ARG A 53 -7.22 3.86 5.12
N ARG A 54 -7.19 2.90 4.18
CA ARG A 54 -8.41 2.40 3.51
C ARG A 54 -9.38 1.74 4.48
N TYR A 55 -8.87 1.07 5.52
CA TYR A 55 -9.65 0.26 6.47
C TYR A 55 -9.49 0.71 7.93
N CYS A 56 -8.98 1.92 8.16
CA CYS A 56 -8.77 2.48 9.49
C CYS A 56 -10.12 2.59 10.20
N ALA A 57 -10.23 2.13 11.45
CA ALA A 57 -11.48 2.19 12.21
C ALA A 57 -12.03 3.61 12.36
N GLU A 58 -11.15 4.60 12.40
CA GLU A 58 -11.50 6.03 12.51
C GLU A 58 -11.78 6.69 11.15
N ASN A 59 -11.61 5.96 10.04
CA ASN A 59 -12.00 6.46 8.72
C ASN A 59 -13.52 6.25 8.53
N SER A 60 -14.26 7.34 8.34
CA SER A 60 -15.71 7.30 8.10
C SER A 60 -16.12 6.52 6.85
N GLN A 61 -15.21 6.33 5.90
CA GLN A 61 -15.43 5.54 4.68
C GLN A 61 -14.95 4.09 4.82
N ALA A 62 -14.43 3.67 5.98
CA ALA A 62 -13.87 2.32 6.14
C ALA A 62 -14.88 1.22 5.85
N LEU A 63 -16.13 1.35 6.34
CA LEU A 63 -17.20 0.38 6.10
C LEU A 63 -17.52 0.26 4.59
N LYS A 64 -17.73 1.39 3.92
CA LYS A 64 -17.94 1.43 2.46
C LYS A 64 -16.75 0.85 1.68
N ASN A 65 -15.53 1.11 2.13
CA ASN A 65 -14.32 0.56 1.54
C ASN A 65 -14.20 -0.97 1.74
N GLN A 66 -14.72 -1.50 2.85
CA GLN A 66 -14.81 -2.92 3.13
C GLN A 66 -15.87 -3.58 2.23
N GLU A 67 -17.05 -2.98 2.09
CA GLU A 67 -18.12 -3.49 1.21
C GLU A 67 -17.68 -3.53 -0.26
N THR A 68 -17.01 -2.46 -0.72
CA THR A 68 -16.49 -2.38 -2.10
C THR A 68 -15.20 -3.18 -2.31
N ARG A 69 -14.66 -3.83 -1.26
CA ARG A 69 -13.49 -4.70 -1.37
C ARG A 69 -13.92 -5.97 -2.10
N ARG A 70 -13.90 -5.94 -3.44
CA ARG A 70 -14.09 -7.08 -4.36
C ARG A 70 -14.75 -8.26 -3.65
N CYS A 71 -16.04 -8.13 -3.33
CA CYS A 71 -16.91 -9.28 -3.40
C CYS A 71 -16.93 -9.62 -4.89
N THR A 72 -15.91 -10.33 -5.37
CA THR A 72 -16.15 -11.17 -6.54
C THR A 72 -17.14 -12.17 -5.99
N ASP A 73 -18.43 -11.94 -6.24
CA ASP A 73 -19.42 -12.96 -6.03
C ASP A 73 -18.96 -14.11 -6.92
N ASN A 74 -18.21 -15.03 -6.32
CA ASN A 74 -17.78 -16.29 -6.91
C ASN A 74 -19.03 -17.14 -6.90
N ILE A 75 -19.97 -16.75 -7.75
CA ILE A 75 -21.23 -17.47 -7.95
C ILE A 75 -20.81 -18.87 -8.35
N GLU A 76 -21.11 -19.81 -7.46
CA GLU A 76 -20.87 -21.22 -7.69
C GLU A 76 -21.86 -21.69 -8.76
N GLY A 77 -21.34 -22.42 -9.74
CA GLY A 77 -22.11 -22.85 -10.90
C GLY A 77 -21.20 -23.41 -11.97
N ASN A 78 -21.79 -24.07 -12.96
CA ASN A 78 -21.04 -24.59 -14.10
C ASN A 78 -20.92 -23.51 -15.19
N TRP A 79 -19.82 -22.76 -15.14
CA TRP A 79 -19.49 -21.75 -16.14
C TRP A 79 -18.68 -22.38 -17.26
N VAL A 80 -19.20 -22.41 -18.48
CA VAL A 80 -18.53 -23.04 -19.62
C VAL A 80 -17.92 -21.97 -20.54
N CYS A 81 -16.64 -22.09 -20.85
CA CYS A 81 -16.02 -21.24 -21.86
C CYS A 81 -16.45 -21.63 -23.27
N VAL A 82 -17.00 -20.67 -24.02
CA VAL A 82 -17.46 -20.88 -25.41
C VAL A 82 -16.29 -21.17 -26.37
N LEU A 83 -15.07 -20.75 -26.03
CA LEU A 83 -13.88 -20.91 -26.89
C LEU A 83 -13.21 -22.26 -26.72
N CYS A 84 -13.06 -22.75 -25.48
CA CYS A 84 -12.35 -24.01 -25.20
C CYS A 84 -13.22 -25.15 -24.68
N GLY A 85 -14.48 -24.87 -24.31
CA GLY A 85 -15.39 -25.85 -23.70
C GLY A 85 -15.06 -26.23 -22.25
N GLU A 86 -14.04 -25.61 -21.64
CA GLU A 86 -13.70 -25.89 -20.24
C GLU A 86 -14.79 -25.39 -19.30
N THR A 87 -15.11 -26.22 -18.30
CA THR A 87 -16.09 -25.93 -17.26
C THR A 87 -15.39 -25.44 -16.00
N PHE A 88 -15.84 -24.31 -15.48
CA PHE A 88 -15.32 -23.69 -14.27
C PHE A 88 -16.40 -23.69 -13.19
N PRO A 89 -16.08 -24.13 -11.95
CA PRO A 89 -17.06 -24.22 -10.87
C PRO A 89 -17.42 -22.85 -10.26
N LYS A 90 -16.65 -21.80 -10.58
CA LYS A 90 -16.80 -20.45 -10.00
C LYS A 90 -16.68 -19.37 -11.06
N SER A 91 -17.52 -18.35 -10.97
CA SER A 91 -17.52 -17.21 -11.90
C SER A 91 -16.16 -16.50 -11.96
N GLY A 92 -15.46 -16.31 -10.85
CA GLY A 92 -14.17 -15.62 -10.83
C GLY A 92 -13.07 -16.38 -11.55
N THR A 93 -13.07 -17.73 -11.47
CA THR A 93 -12.13 -18.57 -12.23
C THR A 93 -12.41 -18.52 -13.73
N TYR A 94 -13.70 -18.53 -14.11
CA TYR A 94 -14.13 -18.35 -15.49
C TYR A 94 -13.70 -16.99 -16.05
N TRP A 95 -14.03 -15.89 -15.36
CA TRP A 95 -13.67 -14.53 -15.82
C TRP A 95 -12.17 -14.30 -15.86
N SER A 96 -11.41 -14.87 -14.91
CA SER A 96 -9.94 -14.83 -14.95
C SER A 96 -9.39 -15.56 -16.18
N HIS A 97 -9.96 -16.72 -16.53
CA HIS A 97 -9.60 -17.46 -17.74
C HIS A 97 -9.91 -16.64 -19.01
N VAL A 98 -11.11 -16.05 -19.10
CA VAL A 98 -11.51 -15.22 -20.23
C VAL A 98 -10.62 -13.99 -20.37
N PHE A 99 -10.37 -13.26 -19.27
CA PHE A 99 -9.59 -12.02 -19.27
C PHE A 99 -8.11 -12.24 -19.60
N ARG A 100 -7.53 -13.37 -19.17
CA ARG A 100 -6.13 -13.74 -19.49
C ARG A 100 -5.93 -14.18 -20.94
N GLY A 101 -7.01 -14.27 -21.72
CA GLY A 101 -6.98 -14.78 -23.08
C GLY A 101 -7.06 -16.30 -23.09
N CYS A 102 -8.22 -16.83 -23.49
CA CYS A 102 -8.38 -18.25 -23.73
C CYS A 102 -7.53 -18.65 -24.96
N ASN A 103 -6.39 -19.31 -24.71
CA ASN A 103 -5.44 -19.69 -25.77
C ASN A 103 -5.87 -20.92 -26.59
N LYS A 104 -6.96 -21.60 -26.22
CA LYS A 104 -7.49 -22.75 -26.96
C LYS A 104 -8.59 -22.26 -27.91
N LYS A 105 -8.26 -22.08 -29.19
CA LYS A 105 -9.26 -21.93 -30.25
C LYS A 105 -10.04 -23.24 -30.35
N ARG A 106 -11.37 -23.19 -30.57
CA ARG A 106 -12.18 -24.39 -30.88
C ARG A 106 -11.44 -25.19 -31.96
N LYS A 107 -11.12 -26.46 -31.70
CA LYS A 107 -10.76 -27.37 -32.78
C LYS A 107 -12.03 -27.47 -33.63
N ALA A 108 -11.97 -26.95 -34.85
CA ALA A 108 -13.06 -27.12 -35.81
C ALA A 108 -13.15 -28.60 -36.14
N ASP A 109 -14.35 -29.16 -36.04
CA ASP A 109 -14.71 -30.47 -36.59
C ASP A 109 -14.70 -30.41 -38.13
#